data_AF-A0A3G7YE00-F1
#
_entry.id   AF-A0A3G7YE00-F1
#
_cell.length_a   1.000
_cell.length_b   1.000
_cell.length_c   1.000
_cell.angle_alpha   90.00
_cell.angle_beta   90.00
_cell.angle_gamma   90.00
#
_symmetry.space_group_name_H-M   'P 1'
#
loop_
_entity.id
_entity.type
_entity.pdbx_description
1 polymer ?
#
loop_
_entity_poly.entity_id
_entity_poly.type
_entity_poly.pdbx_seq_one_letter_code
_entity_poly.pdbx_strand_id
1 'polypeptide(L)'
;MLISSIRVSHASPARPSPNDYSKMSDSDLAKAFGDNFQAFKHPTTPNATTDKIREVAGRALTGDAQKDNETQLAREVLKRDNVLKALDSVDDHGKRDGVIGPWNPQMAADQLACNRCTSSPITTLQITY
;
A
#
# COMPACT_ATOMS: atom_id res chain seq x y z
N MET A 1 -37.64 -16.24 18.96
CA MET A 1 -36.25 -16.46 18.52
C MET A 1 -35.73 -15.15 17.97
N LEU A 2 -34.80 -14.49 18.68
CA LEU A 2 -34.17 -13.25 18.24
C LEU A 2 -32.83 -13.61 17.60
N ILE A 3 -32.73 -13.45 16.28
CA ILE A 3 -31.45 -13.59 15.57
C ILE A 3 -30.64 -12.32 15.83
N SER A 4 -29.66 -12.43 16.72
CA SER A 4 -28.62 -11.42 16.95
C SER A 4 -27.87 -11.18 15.65
N SER A 5 -28.05 -10.00 15.08
CA SER A 5 -27.19 -9.48 14.02
C SER A 5 -25.83 -9.14 14.64
N ILE A 6 -24.84 -10.02 14.42
CA ILE A 6 -23.44 -9.72 14.68
C ILE A 6 -23.06 -8.58 13.74
N ARG A 7 -23.04 -7.35 14.25
CA ARG A 7 -22.28 -6.29 13.60
C ARG A 7 -20.81 -6.66 13.78
N VAL A 8 -20.21 -7.22 12.73
CA VAL A 8 -18.76 -7.12 12.59
C VAL A 8 -18.47 -5.66 12.36
N SER A 9 -18.27 -4.93 13.46
CA SER A 9 -17.60 -3.64 13.41
C SER A 9 -16.19 -3.93 12.92
N HIS A 10 -15.99 -3.89 11.60
CA HIS A 10 -14.66 -3.64 11.04
C HIS A 10 -14.30 -2.23 11.50
N ALA A 11 -13.81 -2.13 12.74
CA ALA A 11 -13.12 -0.95 13.20
C ALA A 11 -12.00 -0.74 12.18
N SER A 12 -12.09 0.35 11.42
CA SER A 12 -10.96 0.84 10.64
C SER A 12 -9.74 0.78 11.57
N PRO A 13 -8.61 0.17 11.15
CA PRO A 13 -7.43 0.16 11.99
C PRO A 13 -7.13 1.60 12.43
N ALA A 14 -6.85 1.77 13.73
CA ALA A 14 -6.55 3.07 14.29
C ALA A 14 -5.45 3.72 13.45
N ARG A 15 -5.77 4.87 12.84
CA ARG A 15 -4.85 5.55 11.91
C ARG A 15 -3.53 5.81 12.65
N PRO A 16 -2.40 5.25 12.19
CA PRO A 16 -1.13 5.40 12.87
C PRO A 16 -0.78 6.87 13.03
N SER A 17 -0.18 7.26 14.16
CA SER A 17 0.30 8.62 14.28
C SER A 17 1.49 8.83 13.32
N PRO A 18 1.64 10.03 12.71
CA PRO A 18 2.86 10.54 12.07
C PRO A 18 4.21 9.86 12.38
N ASN A 19 4.51 9.68 13.67
CA ASN A 19 5.80 9.18 14.17
C ASN A 19 5.91 7.64 14.25
N ASP A 20 4.89 6.90 13.83
CA ASP A 20 4.86 5.43 13.99
C ASP A 20 5.20 4.67 12.70
N TYR A 21 5.12 5.29 11.51
CA TYR A 21 5.44 4.62 10.25
C TYR A 21 6.88 4.06 10.22
N SER A 22 7.83 4.79 10.79
CA SER A 22 9.23 4.33 10.90
C SER A 22 9.41 3.07 11.75
N LYS A 23 8.47 2.76 12.64
CA LYS A 23 8.48 1.57 13.51
C LYS A 23 7.68 0.40 12.93
N MET A 24 6.89 0.65 11.89
CA MET A 24 6.10 -0.39 11.24
C MET A 24 6.98 -1.39 10.51
N SER A 25 6.49 -2.63 10.44
CA SER A 25 7.01 -3.59 9.47
C SER A 25 6.72 -3.12 8.05
N ASP A 26 7.45 -3.65 7.08
CA ASP A 26 7.24 -3.32 5.66
C ASP A 26 5.84 -3.73 5.18
N SER A 27 5.33 -4.86 5.69
CA SER A 27 3.96 -5.30 5.42
C SER A 27 2.91 -4.36 6.01
N ASP A 28 3.10 -3.88 7.23
CA ASP A 28 2.15 -2.94 7.85
C ASP A 28 2.21 -1.58 7.19
N LEU A 29 3.38 -1.14 6.72
CA LEU A 29 3.53 0.08 5.95
C LEU A 29 2.78 -0.02 4.61
N ALA A 30 2.85 -1.16 3.92
CA ALA A 30 2.08 -1.41 2.69
C ALA A 30 0.56 -1.43 2.95
N LYS A 31 0.09 -1.99 4.07
CA LYS A 31 -1.32 -1.90 4.48
C LYS A 31 -1.75 -0.46 4.75
N ALA A 32 -0.95 0.28 5.51
CA ALA A 32 -1.22 1.69 5.80
C ALA A 32 -1.28 2.54 4.51
N PHE A 33 -0.46 2.23 3.52
CA PHE A 33 -0.57 2.82 2.18
C PHE A 33 -1.94 2.53 1.54
N GLY A 34 -2.41 1.29 1.60
CA GLY A 34 -3.76 0.91 1.14
C GLY A 34 -4.89 1.65 1.86
N ASP A 35 -4.79 1.80 3.19
CA ASP A 35 -5.79 2.54 3.98
C ASP A 35 -5.86 4.03 3.61
N ASN A 36 -4.78 4.58 3.05
CA ASN A 36 -4.68 5.99 2.62
C ASN A 36 -4.61 6.13 1.10
N PHE A 37 -4.96 5.09 0.33
CA PHE A 37 -4.73 4.99 -1.11
C PHE A 37 -5.30 6.19 -1.89
N GLN A 38 -6.44 6.74 -1.46
CA GLN A 38 -7.08 7.88 -2.11
C GLN A 38 -6.18 9.12 -2.19
N ALA A 39 -5.30 9.34 -1.21
CA ALA A 39 -4.37 10.47 -1.20
C ALA A 39 -3.31 10.38 -2.32
N PHE A 40 -3.05 9.16 -2.80
CA PHE A 40 -2.00 8.83 -3.75
C PHE A 40 -2.51 8.60 -5.17
N LYS A 41 -3.82 8.73 -5.41
CA LYS A 41 -4.41 8.57 -6.74
C LYS A 41 -4.01 9.68 -7.70
N HIS A 42 -3.79 9.30 -8.96
CA HIS A 42 -3.76 10.27 -10.03
C HIS A 42 -5.17 10.86 -10.24
N PRO A 43 -5.35 12.18 -10.48
CA PRO A 43 -6.67 12.81 -10.59
C PRO A 43 -7.59 12.21 -11.65
N THR A 44 -7.02 11.62 -12.70
CA THR A 44 -7.75 11.12 -13.87
C THR A 44 -7.82 9.59 -13.95
N THR A 45 -7.24 8.87 -12.99
CA THR A 45 -7.23 7.39 -13.02
C THR A 45 -7.68 6.82 -11.67
N PRO A 46 -8.17 5.57 -11.64
CA PRO A 46 -8.50 4.91 -10.38
C PRO A 46 -7.24 4.50 -9.58
N ASN A 47 -6.04 4.61 -10.15
CA ASN A 47 -4.82 4.07 -9.58
C ASN A 47 -4.00 5.13 -8.84
N ALA A 48 -3.23 4.67 -7.85
CA ALA A 48 -2.15 5.45 -7.29
C ALA A 48 -0.95 5.45 -8.23
N THR A 49 -0.07 6.44 -8.09
CA THR A 49 1.16 6.50 -8.88
C THR A 49 2.36 6.86 -8.04
N THR A 50 3.54 6.36 -8.43
CA THR A 50 4.79 6.70 -7.73
C THR A 50 5.08 8.21 -7.78
N ASP A 51 4.66 8.90 -8.84
CA ASP A 51 4.76 10.36 -8.95
C ASP A 51 3.87 11.09 -7.94
N LYS A 52 2.64 10.61 -7.73
CA LYS A 52 1.77 11.20 -6.71
C LYS A 52 2.30 10.96 -5.31
N ILE A 53 2.96 9.83 -5.05
CA ILE A 53 3.66 9.57 -3.78
C ILE A 53 4.78 10.60 -3.59
N ARG A 54 5.62 10.86 -4.61
CA ARG A 54 6.66 11.89 -4.56
C ARG A 54 6.10 13.28 -4.30
N GLU A 55 5.01 13.63 -4.98
CA GLU A 55 4.30 14.91 -4.78
C GLU A 55 3.83 15.05 -3.32
N VAL A 56 3.16 14.02 -2.77
CA VAL A 56 2.64 14.05 -1.40
C VAL A 56 3.79 14.10 -0.39
N ALA A 57 4.87 13.35 -0.60
CA ALA A 57 6.04 13.37 0.28
C ALA A 57 6.73 14.75 0.34
N GLY A 58 6.68 15.52 -0.74
CA GLY A 58 7.25 16.86 -0.84
C GLY A 58 6.45 17.97 -0.16
N ARG A 59 5.24 17.68 0.34
CA ARG A 59 4.39 18.68 1.02
C ARG A 59 5.02 19.13 2.34
N ALA A 60 4.82 20.40 2.69
CA ALA A 60 5.12 20.89 4.03
C ALA A 60 4.09 20.33 5.04
N LEU A 61 4.52 20.12 6.28
CA LEU A 61 3.59 19.80 7.36
C LEU A 61 2.90 21.09 7.81
N THR A 62 1.57 21.10 7.85
CA THR A 62 0.77 22.33 8.08
C THR A 62 -0.02 22.29 9.37
N GLY A 63 0.07 21.22 10.16
CA GLY A 63 -0.77 20.98 11.33
C GLY A 63 -2.14 20.38 11.00
N ASP A 64 -2.41 20.10 9.72
CA ASP A 64 -3.59 19.32 9.31
C ASP A 64 -3.26 17.85 9.52
N ALA A 65 -3.85 17.25 10.55
CA ALA A 65 -3.51 15.90 10.99
C ALA A 65 -3.64 14.85 9.87
N GLN A 66 -4.60 15.00 8.96
CA GLN A 66 -4.77 14.08 7.84
C GLN A 66 -3.67 14.27 6.79
N LYS A 67 -3.46 15.50 6.32
CA LYS A 67 -2.46 15.77 5.28
C LYS A 67 -1.04 15.50 5.77
N ASP A 68 -0.77 15.81 7.03
CA ASP A 68 0.53 15.58 7.65
C ASP A 68 0.79 14.08 7.79
N ASN A 69 -0.24 13.28 8.11
CA ASN A 69 -0.17 11.83 8.15
C ASN A 69 0.13 11.23 6.76
N GLU A 70 -0.62 11.64 5.73
CA GLU A 70 -0.41 11.21 4.34
C GLU A 70 1.00 11.58 3.83
N THR A 71 1.48 12.78 4.16
CA THR A 71 2.83 13.26 3.83
C THR A 71 3.91 12.38 4.46
N GLN A 72 3.74 12.00 5.71
CA GLN A 72 4.72 11.17 6.43
C GLN A 72 4.71 9.73 5.96
N LEU A 73 3.53 9.18 5.69
CA LEU A 73 3.38 7.88 5.05
C LEU A 73 4.10 7.83 3.70
N ALA A 74 3.90 8.84 2.86
CA ALA A 74 4.57 8.93 1.55
C ALA A 74 6.10 8.97 1.68
N ARG A 75 6.62 9.77 2.63
CA ARG A 75 8.06 9.86 2.90
C ARG A 75 8.63 8.52 3.35
N GLU A 76 7.96 7.80 4.23
CA GLU A 76 8.45 6.50 4.69
C GLU A 76 8.37 5.44 3.58
N VAL A 77 7.32 5.43 2.76
CA VAL A 77 7.22 4.53 1.59
C VAL A 77 8.37 4.78 0.60
N LEU A 78 8.72 6.04 0.31
CA LEU A 78 9.85 6.37 -0.57
C LEU A 78 11.21 6.02 0.04
N LYS A 79 11.32 6.04 1.37
CA LYS A 79 12.53 5.67 2.10
C LYS A 79 12.81 4.16 2.05
N ARG A 80 11.76 3.35 1.89
CA ARG A 80 11.85 1.87 1.86
C ARG A 80 11.65 1.35 0.44
N ASP A 81 12.72 1.27 -0.33
CA ASP A 81 12.66 0.84 -1.74
C ASP A 81 12.00 -0.53 -1.92
N ASN A 82 12.16 -1.46 -0.98
CA ASN A 82 11.50 -2.77 -1.03
C ASN A 82 9.97 -2.67 -0.91
N VAL A 83 9.44 -1.75 -0.10
CA VAL A 83 7.99 -1.50 0.01
C VAL A 83 7.49 -0.84 -1.27
N LEU A 84 8.15 0.21 -1.75
CA LEU A 84 7.78 0.88 -3.00
C LEU A 84 7.82 -0.09 -4.19
N LYS A 85 8.85 -0.94 -4.27
CA LYS A 85 8.97 -1.97 -5.30
C LYS A 85 7.82 -2.97 -5.23
N ALA A 86 7.47 -3.47 -4.05
CA ALA A 86 6.36 -4.41 -3.91
C ALA A 86 5.03 -3.77 -4.34
N LEU A 87 4.75 -2.53 -3.88
CA LEU A 87 3.55 -1.79 -4.28
C LEU A 87 3.42 -1.60 -5.80
N ASP A 88 4.53 -1.30 -6.47
CA ASP A 88 4.56 -0.94 -7.89
C ASP A 88 4.64 -2.15 -8.84
N SER A 89 4.84 -3.38 -8.32
CA SER A 89 5.19 -4.50 -9.19
C SER A 89 4.58 -5.87 -8.85
N VAL A 90 3.88 -5.98 -7.71
CA VAL A 90 3.34 -7.26 -7.22
C VAL A 90 2.27 -7.84 -8.15
N ASP A 91 1.60 -7.02 -8.95
CA ASP A 91 0.55 -7.41 -9.89
C ASP A 91 1.00 -7.45 -11.36
N ASP A 92 2.17 -6.87 -11.71
CA ASP A 92 2.69 -6.80 -13.08
C ASP A 92 4.00 -7.59 -13.27
N HIS A 93 4.06 -8.83 -12.76
CA HIS A 93 5.22 -9.72 -12.92
C HIS A 93 6.57 -9.11 -12.49
N GLY A 94 6.58 -8.22 -11.49
CA GLY A 94 7.80 -7.55 -11.04
C GLY A 94 8.22 -6.33 -11.88
N LYS A 95 7.41 -5.90 -12.85
CA LYS A 95 7.61 -4.65 -13.60
C LYS A 95 7.23 -3.44 -12.76
N ARG A 96 8.05 -2.40 -12.83
CA ARG A 96 7.85 -1.10 -12.17
C ARG A 96 7.38 -0.10 -13.22
N ASP A 97 6.07 0.01 -13.40
CA ASP A 97 5.48 0.91 -14.41
C ASP A 97 5.04 2.26 -13.83
N GLY A 98 5.20 2.44 -12.52
CA GLY A 98 4.84 3.64 -11.79
C GLY A 98 3.37 3.70 -11.40
N VAL A 99 2.58 2.65 -11.70
CA VAL A 99 1.16 2.54 -11.43
C VAL A 99 0.93 1.54 -10.32
N ILE A 100 0.22 1.98 -9.28
CA ILE A 100 -0.10 1.15 -8.12
C ILE A 100 -1.61 0.95 -8.14
N GLY A 101 -2.05 -0.26 -8.48
CA GLY A 101 -3.45 -0.65 -8.49
C GLY A 101 -4.05 -0.70 -7.07
N PRO A 102 -5.40 -0.65 -6.94
CA PRO A 102 -6.06 -0.67 -5.63
C PRO A 102 -5.85 -1.99 -4.86
N TRP A 103 -5.49 -3.09 -5.53
CA TRP A 103 -5.21 -4.38 -4.90
C TRP A 103 -3.74 -4.57 -4.51
N ASN A 104 -2.83 -3.81 -5.12
CA ASN A 104 -1.39 -3.91 -4.89
C ASN A 104 -1.00 -3.71 -3.43
N PRO A 105 -1.58 -2.78 -2.64
CA PRO A 105 -1.19 -2.59 -1.25
C PRO A 105 -1.37 -3.85 -0.39
N GLN A 106 -2.49 -4.56 -0.57
CA GLN A 106 -2.75 -5.80 0.16
C GLN A 106 -1.83 -6.93 -0.34
N MET A 107 -1.68 -7.09 -1.66
CA MET A 107 -0.79 -8.10 -2.24
C MET A 107 0.68 -7.87 -1.82
N ALA A 108 1.14 -6.63 -1.83
CA ALA A 108 2.47 -6.24 -1.38
C ALA A 108 2.64 -6.51 0.12
N ALA A 109 1.64 -6.19 0.94
CA ALA A 109 1.68 -6.48 2.37
C ALA A 109 1.80 -7.98 2.64
N ASP A 110 1.05 -8.82 1.93
CA ASP A 110 1.10 -10.28 2.07
C ASP A 110 2.45 -10.84 1.60
N GLN A 111 2.98 -10.30 0.50
CA GLN A 111 4.33 -10.64 0.02
C GLN A 111 5.41 -10.27 1.03
N LEU A 112 5.34 -9.07 1.61
CA LEU A 112 6.32 -8.54 2.56
C LEU A 112 6.22 -9.22 3.94
N ALA A 113 5.03 -9.67 4.34
CA ALA A 113 4.83 -10.42 5.58
C ALA A 113 5.39 -11.85 5.48
N CYS A 114 5.52 -12.39 4.27
CA CYS A 114 5.89 -13.78 4.08
C CYS A 114 7.39 -13.97 3.86
N ASN A 115 8.10 -14.42 4.90
CA ASN A 115 9.53 -14.78 4.85
C ASN A 115 9.91 -15.90 3.85
N ARG A 116 8.95 -16.58 3.20
CA ARG A 116 9.19 -17.71 2.26
C ARG A 116 8.28 -17.76 1.01
N CYS A 117 7.48 -16.75 0.72
CA CYS A 117 6.53 -16.83 -0.41
C CYS A 117 7.18 -16.57 -1.79
N THR A 118 8.46 -16.17 -1.84
CA THR A 118 9.21 -16.00 -3.10
C THR A 118 9.84 -17.31 -3.58
N SER A 119 9.07 -18.39 -3.64
CA SER A 119 9.43 -19.61 -4.36
C SER A 119 8.22 -20.17 -5.10
N SER A 120 7.70 -19.39 -6.03
CA SER A 120 7.00 -19.93 -7.20
C SER A 120 7.18 -18.94 -8.34
N PRO A 121 8.07 -19.20 -9.32
CA PRO A 121 7.81 -18.67 -10.65
C PRO A 121 6.42 -19.20 -11.05
N ILE A 122 5.50 -18.32 -11.43
CA ILE A 122 4.25 -18.74 -12.06
C ILE A 122 4.69 -19.53 -13.30
N THR A 123 4.62 -20.86 -13.22
CA THR A 123 4.83 -21.73 -14.37
C THR A 123 3.79 -21.35 -15.39
N THR A 124 4.22 -20.62 -16.43
CA THR A 124 3.45 -20.44 -17.65
C THR A 124 3.10 -21.83 -18.15
N LEU A 125 1.82 -22.20 -18.04
CA LEU A 125 1.29 -23.34 -18.79
C LEU A 125 1.44 -22.98 -20.27
N GLN A 126 2.50 -23.50 -20.88
CA GLN A 126 2.62 -23.57 -22.33
C GLN A 126 1.50 -24.49 -22.81
N ILE A 127 0.40 -23.90 -23.27
CA ILE A 127 -0.58 -24.63 -24.06
C ILE A 127 0.02 -24.74 -25.46
N THR A 128 0.64 -25.88 -25.74
CA THR A 128 1.05 -26.26 -27.08
C THR A 128 -0.20 -26.63 -27.88
N TYR A 129 -0.37 -26.00 -29.06
CA TYR A 129 -1.37 -26.36 -30.06
C TYR A 129 -0.94 -27.60 -30.86
#